data_AF-A0A3L9IWG9-F1
#
_entry.id   AF-A0A3L9IWG9-F1
#
_cell.length_a   1.000
_cell.length_b   1.000
_cell.length_c   1.000
_cell.angle_alpha   90.00
_cell.angle_beta   90.00
_cell.angle_gamma   90.00
#
_symmetry.space_group_name_H-M   'P 1'
#
loop_
_entity.id
_entity.type
_entity.pdbx_description
1 polymer ?
#
loop_
_entity_poly.entity_id
_entity_poly.type
_entity_poly.pdbx_seq_one_letter_code
_entity_poly.pdbx_strand_id
1 'polypeptide(L)' 'LTHIDAEVEGDTHFPDYEPDDWESVFSEFHDADAQNSHSYCFEILERR' A
#
# COMPACT_ATOMS: atom_id res chain seq x y z
N LEU A 1 4.48 2.73 2.51
CA LEU A 1 3.39 2.69 1.51
C LEU A 1 2.13 2.21 2.19
N THR A 2 0.97 2.75 1.82
CA THR A 2 -0.32 2.21 2.25
C THR A 2 -1.02 1.67 1.02
N HIS A 3 -1.21 0.36 0.97
CA HIS A 3 -1.93 -0.31 -0.11
C HIS A 3 -3.41 -0.34 0.27
N ILE A 4 -4.26 0.38 -0.46
CA ILE A 4 -5.69 0.42 -0.22
C ILE A 4 -6.36 -0.48 -1.26
N ASP A 5 -7.18 -1.43 -0.82
CA ASP A 5 -7.93 -2.34 -1.70
C ASP A 5 -9.18 -1.64 -2.25
N ALA A 6 -8.95 -0.71 -3.18
CA ALA A 6 -9.97 0.08 -3.83
C ALA A 6 -9.67 0.24 -5.32
N GLU A 7 -10.66 -0.02 -6.16
CA GLU A 7 -10.62 0.28 -7.59
C GLU A 7 -11.26 1.66 -7.82
N VAL A 8 -10.43 2.66 -8.15
CA VAL A 8 -10.87 4.05 -8.38
C VAL A 8 -10.30 4.57 -9.69
N GLU A 9 -11.09 5.37 -10.41
CA GLU A 9 -10.57 6.11 -11.57
C GLU A 9 -9.60 7.19 -11.08
N GLY A 10 -8.39 7.21 -11.65
CA GLY A 10 -7.35 8.17 -11.30
C GLY A 10 -6.60 8.66 -12.53
N ASP A 11 -6.21 9.93 -12.51
CA ASP A 11 -5.35 10.55 -13.53
C ASP A 11 -3.89 10.67 -13.07
N THR A 12 -3.62 10.34 -11.80
CA THR A 12 -2.34 10.51 -11.12
C THR A 12 -1.95 9.20 -10.45
N HIS A 13 -0.70 8.77 -10.65
CA HIS A 13 -0.20 7.48 -10.17
C HIS A 13 1.06 7.65 -9.33
N PHE A 14 1.25 6.76 -8.35
CA PHE A 14 2.52 6.62 -7.67
C PHE A 14 3.59 6.18 -8.69
N PRO A 15 4.86 6.61 -8.58
CA PRO A 15 5.90 6.21 -9.50
C PRO A 15 6.03 4.69 -9.60
N ASP A 16 6.32 4.19 -10.80
CA ASP A 16 6.70 2.80 -11.03
C ASP A 16 8.10 2.60 -10.43
N TYR A 17 8.19 1.86 -9.34
CA TYR A 17 9.44 1.59 -8.62
C TYR A 17 9.83 0.13 -8.79
N GLU A 18 11.13 -0.14 -8.93
CA GLU A 18 11.66 -1.49 -9.05
C GLU A 18 11.51 -2.23 -7.71
N PRO A 19 10.67 -3.26 -7.58
CA PRO A 19 10.44 -3.94 -6.30
C PRO A 19 11.70 -4.62 -5.75
N ASP A 20 12.62 -5.03 -6.63
CA ASP A 20 13.86 -5.71 -6.23
C ASP A 20 14.83 -4.79 -5.47
N ASP A 21 14.72 -3.46 -5.63
CA ASP A 21 15.53 -2.44 -4.95
C ASP A 21 15.12 -2.23 -3.47
N TRP A 22 13.98 -2.77 -3.05
CA TRP A 22 13.38 -2.51 -1.74
C TRP A 22 13.18 -3.79 -0.94
N GLU A 23 13.32 -3.67 0.38
CA GLU A 23 13.01 -4.73 1.34
C GLU A 23 11.89 -4.26 2.27
N SER A 24 10.83 -5.06 2.35
CA SER A 24 9.71 -4.82 3.26
C SER A 24 10.13 -5.18 4.68
N VAL A 25 10.32 -4.17 5.52
CA VAL A 25 10.76 -4.34 6.92
C VAL A 25 9.58 -4.36 7.90
N PHE A 26 8.39 -3.95 7.45
CA PHE A 26 7.17 -3.96 8.23
C PHE A 26 5.96 -4.12 7.31
N SER A 27 5.01 -4.96 7.72
CA SER A 27 3.72 -5.11 7.06
C SER A 27 2.62 -5.35 8.10
N GLU A 28 1.55 -4.56 8.05
CA GLU A 28 0.38 -4.69 8.92
C GLU A 28 -0.91 -4.51 8.11
N PHE A 29 -1.77 -5.52 8.14
CA PHE A 29 -3.03 -5.56 7.41
C PHE A 29 -4.22 -5.19 8.30
N HIS A 30 -5.16 -4.42 7.73
CA HIS A 30 -6.42 -4.05 8.35
C HIS A 30 -7.59 -4.36 7.41
N ASP A 31 -8.57 -5.10 7.93
CA ASP A 31 -9.85 -5.31 7.26
C ASP A 31 -10.70 -4.03 7.23
N ALA A 32 -11.61 -3.95 6.26
CA ALA A 32 -12.63 -2.92 6.23
C ALA A 32 -13.52 -2.98 7.48
N ASP A 33 -13.88 -1.82 8.03
CA ASP A 33 -14.72 -1.70 9.21
C ASP A 33 -15.73 -0.54 9.08
N ALA A 34 -16.44 -0.23 10.16
CA ALA A 34 -17.45 0.84 10.15
C ALA A 34 -16.88 2.25 9.90
N GLN A 35 -15.57 2.45 10.12
CA GLN A 35 -14.87 3.71 9.92
C GLN A 35 -14.06 3.75 8.62
N ASN A 36 -13.73 2.59 8.06
CA ASN A 36 -12.93 2.43 6.84
C ASN A 36 -13.61 1.46 5.87
N SER A 37 -14.12 1.95 4.75
CA SER A 37 -14.88 1.14 3.78
C SER A 37 -14.04 0.17 2.95
N HIS A 38 -12.72 0.25 3.04
CA HIS A 38 -11.78 -0.57 2.29
C HIS A 38 -10.76 -1.20 3.25
N SER A 39 -10.38 -2.43 2.96
CA SER A 39 -9.20 -3.04 3.56
C SER A 39 -7.95 -2.28 3.11
N TYR A 40 -6.96 -2.20 3.99
CA TYR A 40 -5.69 -1.57 3.66
C TYR A 40 -4.52 -2.24 4.38
N CYS A 41 -3.34 -2.14 3.79
CA CYS A 41 -2.11 -2.68 4.33
C CYS A 41 -1.08 -1.56 4.48
N PHE A 42 -0.58 -1.38 5.69
CA PHE A 42 0.60 -0.57 5.94
C PHE A 42 1.85 -1.37 5.63
N GLU A 43 2.75 -0.77 4.86
CA GLU A 43 4.03 -1.34 4.53
C GLU A 43 5.14 -0.30 4.73
N ILE A 44 6.24 -0.67 5.38
CA ILE A 44 7.47 0.15 5.40
C ILE A 44 8.53 -0.61 4.63
N LEU A 45 9.11 0.08 3.65
CA LEU A 45 10.19 -0.45 2.84
C LEU A 45 11.46 0.33 3.11
N GLU A 46 12.56 -0.38 3.23
CA GLU A 46 13.91 0.18 3.27
C GLU A 46 14.64 -0.19 1.98
N ARG A 47 15.49 0.70 1.49
CA ARG A 47 16.28 0.44 0.28
C ARG A 47 17.39 -0.54 0.59
N ARG A 48 17.57 -1.56 -0.26
CA ARG A 48 18.65 -2.54 -0.15
C ARG A 48 20.04 -1.96 -0.42
#